data_AF-V9KZL0-F1
#
_entry.id   AF-V9KZL0-F1
#
_cell.length_a   1.000
_cell.length_b   1.000
_cell.length_c   1.000
_cell.angle_alpha   90.00
_cell.angle_beta   90.00
_cell.angle_gamma   90.00
#
_symmetry.space_group_name_H-M   'P 1'
#
loop_
_entity.id
_entity.type
_entity.pdbx_description
1 polymer ?
#
loop_
_entity_poly.entity_id
_entity_poly.type
_entity_poly.pdbx_seq_one_letter_code
_entity_poly.pdbx_strand_id
1 'polypeptide(L)'
;MDPITKWSPKQLVEWIKGLDDCLQYYVCNFEREKINGDQLLRITHQDLEELGVTRIGHQELILEAVDLLCALNYGLETESMKHIALKLRATANNLQSFIDARRKCAGYVGTTSRKPPNDFLTSVVDLIAAAKALLAWLDRTPFTGISDYSGMKNKIIQLCLDLTTTVQQDCTVFEMEASVFNVCKVLNGICDQTIRSASDPLLSQSACLEEVHLTNIRPNEGLGMYIKSTYDGLHIVTGTTENSPADRSRKIHAGDEVIQVNRQTVVGWQLKNLVGKLREDPTCVALLLKKRPSNTCNFTPAPLKNMRWKPPVAQVTKTSSPPNITPSTASTMEMSVKKEKPAIDDLYIPPPPAVPYTPRNDKGDLDYEEVRKQGPVRPVPKGSESPNSFLDQEYQIGRAH
;
A
#
# COMPACT_ATOMS: atom_id res chain seq x y z
N MET A 1 -0.58 18.94 15.28
CA MET A 1 -0.02 17.62 15.64
C MET A 1 1.40 17.84 16.10
N ASP A 2 1.77 17.30 17.26
CA ASP A 2 3.15 17.34 17.73
C ASP A 2 4.01 16.41 16.87
N PRO A 3 5.25 16.81 16.54
CA PRO A 3 6.14 15.98 15.73
C PRO A 3 6.36 14.62 16.42
N ILE A 4 6.54 13.59 15.61
CA ILE A 4 6.66 12.21 16.09
C ILE A 4 7.89 12.06 16.98
N THR A 5 8.96 12.82 16.70
CA THR A 5 10.16 12.88 17.55
C THR A 5 9.88 13.27 19.00
N LYS A 6 8.74 13.92 19.29
CA LYS A 6 8.34 14.31 20.65
C LYS A 6 7.32 13.36 21.29
N TRP A 7 6.98 12.23 20.66
CA TRP A 7 6.05 11.30 21.26
C TRP A 7 6.57 10.72 22.56
N SER A 8 5.70 10.72 23.57
CA SER A 8 5.91 9.98 24.80
C SER A 8 5.83 8.47 24.57
N PRO A 9 6.44 7.65 25.45
CA PRO A 9 6.32 6.19 25.36
C PRO A 9 4.87 5.70 25.40
N LYS A 10 3.99 6.42 26.10
CA LYS A 10 2.55 6.10 26.12
C LYS A 10 1.90 6.28 24.74
N GLN A 11 2.21 7.37 24.04
CA GLN A 11 1.67 7.61 22.70
C GLN A 11 2.17 6.57 21.70
N LEU A 12 3.44 6.17 21.81
CA LEU A 12 4.01 5.09 21.00
C LEU A 12 3.31 3.75 21.25
N VAL A 13 3.10 3.40 22.52
CA VAL A 13 2.40 2.18 22.92
C VAL A 13 0.95 2.17 22.40
N GLU A 14 0.25 3.30 22.45
CA GLU A 14 -1.09 3.37 21.84
C GLU A 14 -1.04 3.25 20.31
N TRP A 15 0.00 3.78 19.66
CA TRP A 15 0.20 3.63 18.23
C TRP A 15 0.47 2.17 17.83
N ILE A 16 1.37 1.47 18.52
CA ILE A 16 1.74 0.08 18.16
C ILE A 16 0.56 -0.89 18.32
N LYS A 17 -0.33 -0.63 19.29
CA LYS A 17 -1.56 -1.39 19.48
C LYS A 17 -2.50 -1.35 18.29
N GLY A 18 -2.43 -0.32 17.45
CA GLY A 18 -3.29 -0.20 16.28
C GLY A 18 -2.72 -0.78 14.99
N LEU A 19 -1.44 -1.18 14.97
CA LEU A 19 -0.78 -1.72 13.78
C LEU A 19 -1.36 -3.08 13.36
N ASP A 20 -1.23 -4.10 14.20
CA ASP A 20 -1.73 -5.45 13.93
C ASP A 20 -2.02 -6.20 15.24
N ASP A 21 -2.92 -7.17 15.20
CA ASP A 21 -3.23 -8.04 16.34
C ASP A 21 -2.03 -8.93 16.69
N CYS A 22 -1.20 -9.31 15.71
CA CYS A 22 -0.01 -10.13 15.94
C CYS A 22 1.08 -9.41 16.74
N LEU A 23 1.06 -8.06 16.74
CA LEU A 23 2.05 -7.23 17.42
C LEU A 23 1.70 -6.95 18.89
N GLN A 24 0.47 -7.28 19.33
CA GLN A 24 0.03 -7.01 20.70
C GLN A 24 0.91 -7.68 21.77
N TYR A 25 1.48 -8.83 21.44
CA TYR A 25 2.38 -9.56 22.34
C TYR A 25 3.65 -8.78 22.70
N TYR A 26 4.10 -7.86 21.83
CA TYR A 26 5.32 -7.08 22.05
C TYR A 26 5.08 -5.76 22.77
N VAL A 27 3.82 -5.29 22.86
CA VAL A 27 3.47 -3.99 23.43
C VAL A 27 4.09 -3.77 24.81
N CYS A 28 4.09 -4.79 25.66
CA CYS A 28 4.66 -4.72 27.01
C CYS A 28 6.18 -4.51 27.01
N ASN A 29 6.90 -4.99 25.98
CA ASN A 29 8.33 -4.77 25.84
C ASN A 29 8.61 -3.31 25.47
N PHE A 30 7.87 -2.74 24.51
CA PHE A 30 7.98 -1.31 24.17
C PHE A 30 7.64 -0.41 25.36
N GLU A 31 6.62 -0.76 26.15
CA GLU A 31 6.26 -0.04 27.38
C GLU A 31 7.34 -0.14 28.46
N ARG A 32 7.90 -1.33 28.67
CA ARG A 32 8.96 -1.58 29.66
C ARG A 32 10.24 -0.82 29.32
N GLU A 33 10.70 -0.89 28.08
CA GLU A 33 11.91 -0.20 27.61
C GLU A 33 11.68 1.30 27.39
N LYS A 34 10.43 1.78 27.53
CA LYS A 34 10.04 3.20 27.42
C LYS A 34 10.53 3.85 26.13
N ILE A 35 10.42 3.13 25.02
CA ILE A 35 10.79 3.65 23.70
C ILE A 35 9.96 4.91 23.43
N ASN A 36 10.63 6.00 23.07
CA ASN A 36 9.99 7.25 22.69
C ASN A 36 9.91 7.40 21.16
N GLY A 37 9.24 8.44 20.67
CA GLY A 37 9.07 8.61 19.23
C GLY A 37 10.36 8.91 18.47
N ASP A 38 11.34 9.56 19.09
CA ASP A 38 12.65 9.82 18.47
C ASP A 38 13.45 8.53 18.26
N GLN A 39 13.39 7.60 19.22
CA GLN A 39 13.97 6.27 19.11
C GLN A 39 13.21 5.42 18.07
N LEU A 40 11.88 5.49 18.05
CA LEU A 40 11.04 4.77 17.09
C LEU A 40 11.41 5.09 15.64
N LEU A 41 11.58 6.38 15.30
CA LEU A 41 11.91 6.80 13.94
C LEU A 41 13.30 6.35 13.47
N ARG A 42 14.14 5.84 14.36
CA ARG A 42 15.47 5.31 14.06
C ARG A 42 15.61 3.83 14.37
N ILE A 43 14.50 3.15 14.67
CA ILE A 43 14.51 1.75 15.07
C ILE A 43 15.02 0.89 13.91
N THR A 44 15.89 -0.06 14.22
CA THR A 44 16.47 -0.99 13.25
C THR A 44 15.98 -2.42 13.51
N HIS A 45 16.28 -3.34 12.58
CA HIS A 45 16.05 -4.77 12.80
C HIS A 45 16.71 -5.27 14.09
N GLN A 46 17.94 -4.82 14.37
CA GLN A 46 18.67 -5.18 15.58
C GLN A 46 17.96 -4.72 16.85
N ASP A 47 17.49 -3.47 16.87
CA ASP A 47 16.74 -2.93 18.02
C ASP A 47 15.43 -3.70 18.25
N LEU A 48 14.75 -4.10 17.17
CA LEU A 48 13.53 -4.89 17.24
C LEU A 48 13.79 -6.29 17.81
N GLU A 49 14.91 -6.93 17.46
CA GLU A 49 15.32 -8.21 18.06
C GLU A 49 15.59 -8.06 19.57
N GLU A 50 16.25 -6.98 19.98
CA GLU A 50 16.50 -6.66 21.39
C GLU A 50 15.19 -6.39 22.17
N LEU A 51 14.19 -5.84 21.50
CA LEU A 51 12.82 -5.68 22.01
C LEU A 51 11.99 -6.99 21.97
N GLY A 52 12.60 -8.11 21.54
CA GLY A 52 12.00 -9.43 21.49
C GLY A 52 11.16 -9.72 20.23
N VAL A 53 11.17 -8.83 19.24
CA VAL A 53 10.52 -9.01 17.95
C VAL A 53 11.46 -9.76 17.01
N THR A 54 11.56 -11.09 17.18
CA THR A 54 12.50 -11.93 16.40
C THR A 54 11.93 -12.45 15.08
N ARG A 55 10.61 -12.35 14.88
CA ARG A 55 9.97 -12.80 13.64
C ARG A 55 10.12 -11.73 12.57
N ILE A 56 10.79 -12.07 11.47
CA ILE A 56 11.02 -11.15 10.34
C ILE A 56 9.71 -10.48 9.89
N GLY A 57 8.65 -11.25 9.63
CA GLY A 57 7.38 -10.67 9.22
C GLY A 57 6.76 -9.68 10.22
N HIS A 58 7.02 -9.83 11.52
CA HIS A 58 6.57 -8.86 12.52
C HIS A 58 7.48 -7.62 12.54
N GLN A 59 8.78 -7.78 12.29
CA GLN A 59 9.70 -6.66 12.13
C GLN A 59 9.31 -5.81 10.92
N GLU A 60 9.05 -6.45 9.76
CA GLU A 60 8.62 -5.75 8.54
C GLU A 60 7.36 -4.93 8.76
N LEU A 61 6.33 -5.49 9.43
CA LEU A 61 5.10 -4.74 9.74
C LEU A 61 5.36 -3.47 10.56
N ILE A 62 6.29 -3.52 11.51
CA ILE A 62 6.66 -2.35 12.32
C ILE A 62 7.47 -1.37 11.48
N LEU A 63 8.48 -1.86 10.74
CA LEU A 63 9.38 -1.01 9.95
C LEU A 63 8.66 -0.32 8.80
N GLU A 64 7.77 -1.01 8.08
CA GLU A 64 6.91 -0.39 7.06
C GLU A 64 6.05 0.73 7.66
N ALA A 65 5.46 0.50 8.84
CA ALA A 65 4.67 1.53 9.51
C ALA A 65 5.54 2.71 10.01
N VAL A 66 6.77 2.44 10.47
CA VAL A 66 7.74 3.47 10.84
C VAL A 66 8.17 4.30 9.63
N ASP A 67 8.35 3.70 8.46
CA ASP A 67 8.66 4.40 7.22
C ASP A 67 7.57 5.42 6.86
N LEU A 68 6.30 5.08 7.05
CA LEU A 68 5.20 6.03 6.88
C LEU A 68 5.23 7.17 7.90
N LEU A 69 5.57 6.88 9.16
CA LEU A 69 5.74 7.91 10.19
C LEU A 69 6.92 8.83 9.85
N CYS A 70 8.03 8.30 9.35
CA CYS A 70 9.16 9.07 8.85
C CYS A 70 8.73 9.97 7.69
N ALA A 71 8.01 9.43 6.71
CA ALA A 71 7.47 10.19 5.58
C ALA A 71 6.55 11.32 6.04
N LEU A 72 5.69 11.09 7.03
CA LEU A 72 4.85 12.13 7.62
C LEU A 72 5.68 13.18 8.36
N ASN A 73 6.59 12.75 9.24
CA ASN A 73 7.33 13.64 10.14
C ASN A 73 8.33 14.53 9.40
N TYR A 74 8.98 14.01 8.35
CA TYR A 74 10.01 14.72 7.58
C TYR A 74 9.50 15.24 6.21
N GLY A 75 8.40 14.70 5.70
CA GLY A 75 7.87 15.03 4.37
C GLY A 75 6.90 16.22 4.32
N LEU A 76 6.27 16.61 5.42
CA LEU A 76 5.29 17.71 5.43
C LEU A 76 5.87 19.07 4.99
N GLU A 77 7.14 19.34 5.29
CA GLU A 77 7.81 20.59 4.89
C GLU A 77 8.52 20.51 3.52
N THR A 78 8.76 19.31 2.98
CA THR A 78 9.66 19.09 1.84
C THR A 78 9.00 18.46 0.60
N GLU A 79 7.80 17.86 0.71
CA GLU A 79 7.11 17.18 -0.40
C GLU A 79 6.41 18.15 -1.38
N SER A 80 7.17 18.93 -2.13
CA SER A 80 6.67 19.55 -3.37
C SER A 80 6.98 18.66 -4.57
N MET A 81 6.15 18.73 -5.63
CA MET A 81 6.41 18.09 -6.92
C MET A 81 7.83 18.39 -7.44
N LYS A 82 8.28 19.64 -7.27
CA LYS A 82 9.61 20.10 -7.69
C LYS A 82 10.73 19.39 -6.93
N HIS A 83 10.61 19.27 -5.61
CA HIS A 83 11.59 18.57 -4.77
C HIS A 83 11.67 17.07 -5.12
N ILE A 84 10.53 16.41 -5.35
CA ILE A 84 10.50 14.99 -5.76
C ILE A 84 11.12 14.80 -7.14
N ALA A 85 10.81 15.69 -8.11
CA ALA A 85 11.41 15.66 -9.44
C ALA A 85 12.92 15.91 -9.41
N LEU A 86 13.39 16.83 -8.55
CA LEU A 86 14.82 17.09 -8.34
C LEU A 86 15.53 15.88 -7.73
N LYS A 87 14.92 15.20 -6.75
CA LYS A 87 15.46 13.97 -6.15
C LYS A 87 15.58 12.86 -7.20
N LEU A 88 14.53 12.62 -7.99
CA LEU A 88 14.56 11.64 -9.08
C LEU A 88 15.67 11.95 -10.10
N ARG A 89 15.80 13.21 -10.50
CA ARG A 89 16.87 13.67 -11.40
C ARG A 89 18.26 13.47 -10.80
N ALA A 90 18.45 13.75 -9.51
CA ALA A 90 19.73 13.52 -8.83
C ALA A 90 20.10 12.03 -8.85
N THR A 91 19.16 11.15 -8.48
CA THR A 91 19.39 9.70 -8.51
C THR A 91 19.71 9.19 -9.93
N ALA A 92 18.99 9.66 -10.94
CA ALA A 92 19.24 9.30 -12.35
C ALA A 92 20.62 9.77 -12.84
N ASN A 93 21.07 10.96 -12.43
CA ASN A 93 22.39 11.48 -12.79
C ASN A 93 23.53 10.75 -12.07
N ASN A 94 23.33 10.38 -10.81
CA ASN A 94 24.30 9.60 -10.04
C ASN A 94 24.52 8.23 -10.69
N LEU A 95 23.44 7.56 -11.10
CA LEU A 95 23.52 6.28 -11.80
C LEU A 95 24.20 6.40 -13.17
N GLN A 96 23.89 7.44 -13.96
CA GLN A 96 24.60 7.70 -15.22
C GLN A 96 26.10 7.93 -15.01
N SER A 97 26.46 8.75 -14.02
CA SER A 97 27.86 9.04 -13.67
C SER A 97 28.60 7.78 -13.21
N PHE A 98 27.92 6.91 -12.45
CA PHE A 98 28.43 5.62 -12.01
C PHE A 98 28.71 4.68 -13.20
N ILE A 99 27.76 4.57 -14.15
CA ILE A 99 27.93 3.78 -15.38
C ILE A 99 29.10 4.31 -16.21
N ASP A 100 29.16 5.62 -16.42
CA ASP A 100 30.22 6.26 -17.21
C ASP A 100 31.60 6.08 -16.57
N ALA A 101 31.70 6.21 -15.24
CA ALA A 101 32.95 5.99 -14.51
C ALA A 101 33.43 4.55 -14.65
N ARG A 102 32.52 3.57 -14.56
CA ARG A 102 32.84 2.15 -14.71
C ARG A 102 33.36 1.82 -16.10
N ARG A 103 32.68 2.33 -17.15
CA ARG A 103 33.05 2.09 -18.55
C ARG A 103 34.41 2.65 -18.93
N LYS A 104 34.85 3.71 -18.24
CA LYS A 104 36.18 4.33 -18.44
C LYS A 104 37.31 3.60 -17.68
N CYS A 105 36.98 2.65 -16.81
CA CYS A 105 37.98 1.95 -16.01
C CYS A 105 38.75 0.90 -16.85
N ALA A 106 40.07 0.84 -16.71
CA ALA A 106 40.94 -0.04 -17.49
C ALA A 106 40.65 -1.54 -17.31
N GLY A 107 39.94 -1.93 -16.23
CA GLY A 107 39.53 -3.31 -15.94
C GLY A 107 38.06 -3.61 -16.21
N TYR A 108 37.38 -2.84 -17.07
CA TYR A 108 35.97 -3.04 -17.35
C TYR A 108 35.68 -4.39 -18.04
N VAL A 109 35.09 -5.31 -17.29
CA VAL A 109 34.65 -6.64 -17.75
C VAL A 109 33.16 -6.67 -18.12
N GLY A 110 32.51 -5.53 -18.32
CA GLY A 110 31.07 -5.50 -18.57
C GLY A 110 30.64 -6.07 -19.92
N THR A 111 31.55 -6.18 -20.88
CA THR A 111 31.30 -6.80 -22.20
C THR A 111 31.28 -8.33 -22.15
N THR A 112 31.86 -8.94 -21.12
CA THR A 112 31.95 -10.40 -20.96
C THR A 112 31.19 -10.91 -19.74
N SER A 113 31.11 -10.11 -18.67
CA SER A 113 30.32 -10.42 -17.48
C SER A 113 28.83 -10.28 -17.76
N ARG A 114 28.06 -11.22 -17.20
CA ARG A 114 26.59 -11.18 -17.14
C ARG A 114 26.07 -10.88 -15.73
N LYS A 115 26.97 -10.75 -14.75
CA LYS A 115 26.63 -10.48 -13.36
C LYS A 115 26.82 -8.99 -13.06
N PRO A 116 25.73 -8.21 -12.89
CA PRO A 116 25.86 -6.82 -12.48
C PRO A 116 26.40 -6.71 -11.04
N PRO A 117 27.16 -5.65 -10.72
CA PRO A 117 27.58 -5.37 -9.35
C PRO A 117 26.39 -5.03 -8.45
N ASN A 118 26.52 -5.32 -7.15
CA ASN A 118 25.47 -5.00 -6.18
C ASN A 118 25.18 -3.50 -6.11
N ASP A 119 26.21 -2.64 -6.10
CA ASP A 119 26.03 -1.17 -6.05
C ASP A 119 25.24 -0.63 -7.25
N PHE A 120 25.38 -1.28 -8.42
CA PHE A 120 24.60 -0.96 -9.61
C PHE A 120 23.12 -1.30 -9.38
N LEU A 121 22.84 -2.51 -8.88
CA LEU A 121 21.48 -2.96 -8.58
C LEU A 121 20.82 -2.07 -7.52
N THR A 122 21.53 -1.74 -6.44
CA THR A 122 21.06 -0.81 -5.41
C THR A 122 20.70 0.55 -6.01
N SER A 123 21.56 1.10 -6.87
CA SER A 123 21.29 2.37 -7.54
C SER A 123 20.08 2.32 -8.47
N VAL A 124 19.82 1.18 -9.13
CA VAL A 124 18.60 0.97 -9.94
C VAL A 124 17.36 0.91 -9.04
N VAL A 125 17.43 0.22 -7.91
CA VAL A 125 16.33 0.17 -6.92
C VAL A 125 16.03 1.57 -6.37
N ASP A 126 17.05 2.36 -6.02
CA ASP A 126 16.88 3.75 -5.57
C ASP A 126 16.23 4.63 -6.64
N LEU A 127 16.59 4.42 -7.92
CA LEU A 127 15.99 5.13 -9.04
C LEU A 127 14.50 4.77 -9.19
N ILE A 128 14.15 3.48 -9.09
CA ILE A 128 12.77 3.01 -9.12
C ILE A 128 11.98 3.59 -7.93
N ALA A 129 12.56 3.61 -6.73
CA ALA A 129 11.93 4.18 -5.55
C ALA A 129 11.64 5.69 -5.72
N ALA A 130 12.60 6.45 -6.27
CA ALA A 130 12.41 7.86 -6.57
C ALA A 130 11.34 8.09 -7.66
N ALA A 131 11.27 7.22 -8.67
CA ALA A 131 10.25 7.29 -9.72
C ALA A 131 8.84 6.95 -9.19
N LYS A 132 8.74 5.95 -8.30
CA LYS A 132 7.51 5.62 -7.57
C LYS A 132 7.02 6.78 -6.71
N ALA A 133 7.92 7.51 -6.03
CA ALA A 133 7.55 8.69 -5.26
C ALA A 133 6.93 9.78 -6.16
N LEU A 134 7.48 10.00 -7.37
CA LEU A 134 6.88 10.92 -8.33
C LEU A 134 5.52 10.44 -8.84
N LEU A 135 5.37 9.15 -9.14
CA LEU A 135 4.08 8.54 -9.51
C LEU A 135 3.03 8.73 -8.42
N ALA A 136 3.37 8.42 -7.17
CA ALA A 136 2.49 8.58 -6.03
C ALA A 136 2.05 10.04 -5.85
N TRP A 137 2.94 11.01 -6.14
CA TRP A 137 2.58 12.42 -6.13
C TRP A 137 1.60 12.76 -7.27
N LEU A 138 1.88 12.28 -8.48
CA LEU A 138 1.02 12.50 -9.66
C LEU A 138 -0.34 11.81 -9.53
N ASP A 139 -0.45 10.72 -8.76
CA ASP A 139 -1.71 10.02 -8.48
C ASP A 139 -2.64 10.78 -7.53
N ARG A 140 -2.19 11.90 -6.98
CA ARG A 140 -3.05 12.83 -6.23
C ARG A 140 -3.91 13.64 -7.20
N THR A 141 -5.19 13.85 -6.88
CA THR A 141 -6.04 14.88 -7.50
C THR A 141 -5.41 16.27 -7.25
N PRO A 142 -5.42 17.23 -8.18
CA PRO A 142 -6.21 17.31 -9.42
C PRO A 142 -5.59 16.62 -10.65
N PHE A 143 -4.42 16.00 -10.57
CA PHE A 143 -3.71 15.43 -11.73
C PHE A 143 -4.40 14.18 -12.30
N THR A 144 -5.27 13.54 -11.53
CA THR A 144 -6.17 12.49 -12.02
C THR A 144 -7.28 13.12 -12.87
N GLY A 145 -7.13 13.07 -14.18
CA GLY A 145 -8.10 13.61 -15.15
C GLY A 145 -7.53 14.62 -16.14
N ILE A 146 -6.30 15.09 -15.93
CA ILE A 146 -5.56 15.91 -16.89
C ILE A 146 -4.81 14.95 -17.84
N SER A 147 -5.13 14.99 -19.13
CA SER A 147 -4.62 14.07 -20.17
C SER A 147 -3.09 13.99 -20.19
N ASP A 148 -2.42 15.11 -20.00
CA ASP A 148 -0.96 15.23 -20.14
C ASP A 148 -0.21 14.49 -19.02
N TYR A 149 -0.78 14.48 -17.81
CA TYR A 149 -0.21 13.76 -16.68
C TYR A 149 -0.51 12.26 -16.73
N SER A 150 -1.64 11.83 -17.33
CA SER A 150 -1.92 10.41 -17.54
C SER A 150 -0.89 9.75 -18.47
N GLY A 151 -0.53 10.42 -19.58
CA GLY A 151 0.54 9.98 -20.47
C GLY A 151 1.90 9.91 -19.76
N MET A 152 2.22 10.94 -18.96
CA MET A 152 3.45 10.97 -18.17
C MET A 152 3.53 9.82 -17.15
N LYS A 153 2.45 9.55 -16.41
CA LYS A 153 2.38 8.42 -15.46
C LYS A 153 2.62 7.09 -16.14
N ASN A 154 1.90 6.81 -17.23
CA ASN A 154 2.05 5.56 -17.97
C ASN A 154 3.49 5.39 -18.46
N LYS A 155 4.11 6.48 -18.93
CA LYS A 155 5.52 6.46 -19.34
C LYS A 155 6.46 6.17 -18.17
N ILE A 156 6.28 6.78 -17.00
CA ILE A 156 7.11 6.47 -15.81
C ILE A 156 6.91 5.01 -15.38
N ILE A 157 5.68 4.50 -15.38
CA ILE A 157 5.38 3.10 -15.07
C ILE A 157 6.13 2.16 -16.03
N GLN A 158 6.07 2.43 -17.35
CA GLN A 158 6.80 1.64 -18.35
C GLN A 158 8.32 1.68 -18.10
N LEU A 159 8.89 2.85 -17.82
CA LEU A 159 10.33 2.96 -17.53
C LEU A 159 10.74 2.19 -16.26
N CYS A 160 9.91 2.17 -15.21
CA CYS A 160 10.17 1.36 -14.02
C CYS A 160 10.11 -0.15 -14.30
N LEU A 161 9.18 -0.57 -15.18
CA LEU A 161 9.11 -1.96 -15.63
C LEU A 161 10.35 -2.30 -16.47
N ASP A 162 10.73 -1.45 -17.42
CA ASP A 162 11.91 -1.62 -18.27
C ASP A 162 13.19 -1.74 -17.44
N LEU A 163 13.36 -0.93 -16.38
CA LEU A 163 14.49 -1.04 -15.45
C LEU A 163 14.51 -2.41 -14.76
N THR A 164 13.36 -2.84 -14.26
CA THR A 164 13.19 -4.11 -13.54
C THR A 164 13.48 -5.30 -14.45
N THR A 165 12.93 -5.30 -15.66
CA THR A 165 13.15 -6.36 -16.64
C THR A 165 14.58 -6.35 -17.14
N THR A 166 15.18 -5.18 -17.38
CA THR A 166 16.56 -5.05 -17.87
C THR A 166 17.56 -5.68 -16.90
N VAL A 167 17.42 -5.45 -15.59
CA VAL A 167 18.34 -6.03 -14.60
C VAL A 167 18.12 -7.53 -14.34
N GLN A 168 17.00 -8.08 -14.82
CA GLN A 168 16.66 -9.50 -14.74
C GLN A 168 16.95 -10.26 -16.04
N GLN A 169 17.16 -9.54 -17.16
CA GLN A 169 17.45 -10.15 -18.46
C GLN A 169 18.84 -10.79 -18.49
N ASP A 170 18.93 -11.95 -19.13
CA ASP A 170 20.19 -12.63 -19.40
C ASP A 170 20.94 -11.95 -20.56
N CYS A 171 21.55 -10.81 -20.26
CA CYS A 171 22.36 -10.01 -21.18
C CYS A 171 23.71 -9.65 -20.55
N THR A 172 24.61 -9.08 -21.35
CA THR A 172 25.88 -8.59 -20.81
C THR A 172 25.65 -7.36 -19.94
N VAL A 173 26.53 -7.16 -18.95
CA VAL A 173 26.47 -5.96 -18.09
C VAL A 173 26.57 -4.68 -18.93
N PHE A 174 27.28 -4.70 -20.05
CA PHE A 174 27.37 -3.58 -20.97
C PHE A 174 26.00 -3.23 -21.60
N GLU A 175 25.26 -4.23 -22.08
CA GLU A 175 23.91 -4.04 -22.64
C GLU A 175 22.93 -3.57 -21.57
N MET A 176 23.00 -4.17 -20.38
CA MET A 176 22.21 -3.78 -19.21
C MET A 176 22.46 -2.31 -18.83
N GLU A 177 23.72 -1.93 -18.66
CA GLU A 177 24.13 -0.55 -18.39
C GLU A 177 23.68 0.41 -19.51
N ALA A 178 23.70 -0.01 -20.78
CA ALA A 178 23.27 0.83 -21.91
C ALA A 178 21.77 1.08 -21.90
N SER A 179 20.97 0.06 -21.63
CA SER A 179 19.52 0.16 -21.48
C SER A 179 19.14 1.05 -20.28
N VAL A 180 19.74 0.80 -19.11
CA VAL A 180 19.52 1.62 -17.90
C VAL A 180 19.92 3.08 -18.14
N PHE A 181 21.03 3.34 -18.83
CA PHE A 181 21.45 4.69 -19.18
C PHE A 181 20.40 5.42 -20.04
N ASN A 182 19.81 4.72 -21.01
CA ASN A 182 18.74 5.29 -21.84
C ASN A 182 17.49 5.61 -21.01
N VAL A 183 17.09 4.73 -20.09
CA VAL A 183 15.97 4.99 -19.18
C VAL A 183 16.25 6.22 -18.31
N CYS A 184 17.44 6.34 -17.72
CA CYS A 184 17.84 7.52 -16.94
C CYS A 184 17.72 8.82 -17.75
N LYS A 185 18.11 8.81 -19.03
CA LYS A 185 17.99 9.97 -19.92
C LYS A 185 16.53 10.36 -20.16
N VAL A 186 15.64 9.39 -20.36
CA VAL A 186 14.21 9.63 -20.53
C VAL A 186 13.59 10.17 -19.23
N LEU A 187 13.93 9.59 -18.07
CA LEU A 187 13.48 10.05 -16.76
C LEU A 187 13.92 11.49 -16.48
N ASN A 188 15.17 11.85 -16.80
CA ASN A 188 15.65 13.24 -16.70
C ASN A 188 14.82 14.21 -17.54
N GLY A 189 14.44 13.83 -18.76
CA GLY A 189 13.55 14.65 -19.60
C GLY A 189 12.16 14.86 -18.97
N ILE A 190 11.62 13.81 -18.33
CA ILE A 190 10.37 13.90 -17.56
C ILE A 190 10.54 14.82 -16.35
N CYS A 191 11.65 14.71 -15.61
CA CYS A 191 11.96 15.59 -14.48
C CYS A 191 12.04 17.06 -14.91
N ASP A 192 12.71 17.37 -16.02
CA ASP A 192 12.83 18.74 -16.52
C ASP A 192 11.47 19.30 -16.95
N GLN A 193 10.63 18.50 -17.60
CA GLN A 193 9.24 18.87 -17.91
C GLN A 193 8.45 19.14 -16.62
N THR A 194 8.56 18.24 -15.64
CA THR A 194 7.89 18.33 -14.33
C THR A 194 8.30 19.58 -13.56
N ILE A 195 9.59 19.90 -13.51
CA ILE A 195 10.13 21.08 -12.80
C ILE A 195 9.68 22.37 -13.47
N ARG A 196 9.63 22.41 -14.81
CA ARG A 196 9.10 23.56 -15.57
C ARG A 196 7.62 23.77 -15.28
N SER A 197 6.83 22.71 -15.29
CA SER A 197 5.40 22.79 -14.94
C SER A 197 5.17 23.17 -13.47
N ALA A 198 6.00 22.68 -12.55
CA ALA A 198 5.92 22.99 -11.12
C ALA A 198 6.37 24.43 -10.74
N SER A 199 6.68 25.29 -11.72
CA SER A 199 6.99 26.70 -11.50
C SER A 199 5.73 27.57 -11.36
N ASP A 200 4.54 27.00 -11.61
CA ASP A 200 3.26 27.62 -11.26
C ASP A 200 3.07 27.62 -9.72
N PRO A 201 2.89 28.78 -9.07
CA PRO A 201 2.62 28.87 -7.63
C PRO A 201 1.44 28.01 -7.15
N LEU A 202 0.48 27.71 -8.03
CA LEU A 202 -0.68 26.87 -7.75
C LEU A 202 -0.34 25.37 -7.68
N LEU A 203 0.76 24.94 -8.31
CA LEU A 203 1.26 23.56 -8.31
C LEU A 203 2.36 23.32 -7.26
N SER A 204 2.85 24.39 -6.64
CA SER A 204 3.90 24.37 -5.62
C SER A 204 3.37 24.27 -4.18
N GLN A 205 2.05 24.09 -3.98
CA GLN A 205 1.50 23.98 -2.64
C GLN A 205 2.01 22.69 -1.97
N SER A 206 2.61 22.83 -0.79
CA SER A 206 2.98 21.70 0.05
C SER A 206 1.72 21.06 0.64
N ALA A 207 1.79 19.76 0.93
CA ALA A 207 0.70 19.09 1.65
C ALA A 207 0.52 19.76 3.02
N CYS A 208 -0.71 20.16 3.36
CA CYS A 208 -1.02 20.76 4.66
C CYS A 208 -1.83 19.79 5.52
N LEU A 209 -1.69 19.91 6.84
CA LEU A 209 -2.55 19.20 7.78
C LEU A 209 -3.74 20.09 8.15
N GLU A 210 -4.95 19.55 8.01
CA GLU A 210 -6.19 20.24 8.39
C GLU A 210 -6.95 19.42 9.43
N GLU A 211 -7.37 20.08 10.51
CA GLU A 211 -8.21 19.48 11.54
C GLU A 211 -9.70 19.68 11.21
N VAL A 212 -10.43 18.58 11.14
CA VAL A 212 -11.85 18.53 10.80
C VAL A 212 -12.62 17.90 11.95
N HIS A 213 -13.62 18.62 12.46
CA HIS A 213 -14.51 18.13 13.50
C HIS A 213 -15.85 17.74 12.89
N LEU A 214 -16.21 16.47 13.03
CA LEU A 214 -17.52 15.94 12.67
C LEU A 214 -18.41 15.93 13.90
N THR A 215 -19.34 16.87 13.97
CA THR A 215 -20.29 17.03 15.08
C THR A 215 -21.72 16.77 14.61
N ASN A 216 -22.68 16.73 15.55
CA ASN A 216 -24.10 16.53 15.26
C ASN A 216 -24.38 15.20 14.52
N ILE A 217 -23.68 14.14 14.92
CA ILE A 217 -23.89 12.78 14.40
C ILE A 217 -25.13 12.22 15.08
N ARG A 218 -26.15 11.84 14.30
CA ARG A 218 -27.38 11.27 14.86
C ARG A 218 -27.13 9.84 15.34
N PRO A 219 -27.87 9.34 16.35
CA PRO A 219 -27.84 7.93 16.72
C PRO A 219 -28.14 7.05 15.50
N ASN A 220 -27.27 6.07 15.21
CA ASN A 220 -27.31 5.18 14.04
C ASN A 220 -26.98 5.81 12.67
N GLU A 221 -26.56 7.09 12.60
CA GLU A 221 -26.02 7.70 11.39
C GLU A 221 -24.52 7.40 11.31
N GLY A 222 -24.05 6.83 10.19
CA GLY A 222 -22.61 6.70 9.94
C GLY A 222 -21.98 8.03 9.51
N LEU A 223 -20.67 8.18 9.71
CA LEU A 223 -19.93 9.38 9.26
C LEU A 223 -20.09 9.65 7.75
N GLY A 224 -20.35 8.59 6.97
CA GLY A 224 -20.51 8.65 5.52
C GLY A 224 -19.21 8.98 4.80
N MET A 225 -18.10 8.47 5.31
CA MET A 225 -16.78 8.51 4.66
C MET A 225 -16.48 7.14 4.04
N TYR A 226 -15.95 7.15 2.83
CA TYR A 226 -15.39 5.95 2.22
C TYR A 226 -13.87 6.02 2.33
N ILE A 227 -13.28 5.01 2.94
CA ILE A 227 -11.82 4.94 3.17
C ILE A 227 -11.31 3.67 2.48
N LYS A 228 -10.28 3.83 1.66
CA LYS A 228 -9.52 2.73 1.09
C LYS A 228 -8.12 2.74 1.73
N SER A 229 -7.71 1.59 2.26
CA SER A 229 -6.33 1.39 2.66
C SER A 229 -5.50 0.91 1.49
N THR A 230 -4.27 1.41 1.39
CA THR A 230 -3.25 0.87 0.50
C THR A 230 -2.54 -0.32 1.18
N TYR A 231 -1.72 -1.04 0.41
CA TYR A 231 -0.97 -2.19 0.95
C TYR A 231 0.09 -1.74 1.96
N ASP A 232 0.70 -0.58 1.72
CA ASP A 232 1.66 0.10 2.57
C ASP A 232 1.02 0.87 3.74
N GLY A 233 -0.25 0.61 4.10
CA GLY A 233 -0.83 1.13 5.35
C GLY A 233 -1.29 2.61 5.34
N LEU A 234 -1.41 3.25 4.16
CA LEU A 234 -2.00 4.58 4.03
C LEU A 234 -3.53 4.49 3.98
N HIS A 235 -4.23 5.43 4.62
CA HIS A 235 -5.69 5.48 4.64
C HIS A 235 -6.21 6.68 3.84
N ILE A 236 -6.73 6.42 2.64
CA ILE A 236 -7.17 7.47 1.72
C ILE A 236 -8.69 7.53 1.69
N VAL A 237 -9.24 8.73 1.89
CA VAL A 237 -10.66 8.99 1.69
C VAL A 237 -10.96 8.96 0.19
N THR A 238 -11.91 8.13 -0.25
CA THR A 238 -12.28 8.01 -1.67
C THR A 238 -13.57 8.73 -2.01
N GLY A 239 -14.35 9.14 -1.00
CA GLY A 239 -15.57 9.91 -1.20
C GLY A 239 -16.36 10.11 0.09
N THR A 240 -17.44 10.87 -0.03
CA THR A 240 -18.41 11.11 1.05
C THR A 240 -19.83 10.76 0.57
N THR A 241 -20.70 10.38 1.52
CA THR A 241 -22.12 10.17 1.24
C THR A 241 -22.85 11.51 1.30
N GLU A 242 -23.70 11.80 0.32
CA GLU A 242 -24.49 13.04 0.31
C GLU A 242 -25.23 13.26 1.63
N ASN A 243 -25.17 14.49 2.16
CA ASN A 243 -25.79 14.90 3.41
C ASN A 243 -25.29 14.17 4.66
N SER A 244 -24.23 13.36 4.61
CA SER A 244 -23.64 12.74 5.82
C SER A 244 -22.88 13.75 6.68
N PRO A 245 -22.49 13.43 7.93
CA PRO A 245 -21.64 14.30 8.75
C PRO A 245 -20.37 14.75 8.02
N ALA A 246 -19.70 13.83 7.32
CA ALA A 246 -18.52 14.14 6.52
C ALA A 246 -18.80 15.08 5.35
N ASP A 247 -19.90 14.89 4.60
CA ASP A 247 -20.27 15.78 3.50
C ASP A 247 -20.71 17.17 3.99
N ARG A 248 -21.48 17.23 5.08
CA ARG A 248 -21.91 18.49 5.72
C ARG A 248 -20.74 19.32 6.24
N SER A 249 -19.63 18.67 6.60
CA SER A 249 -18.42 19.38 7.01
C SER A 249 -17.83 20.25 5.89
N ARG A 250 -18.04 19.87 4.61
CA ARG A 250 -17.41 20.46 3.42
C ARG A 250 -15.88 20.55 3.46
N LYS A 251 -15.25 19.83 4.40
CA LYS A 251 -13.80 19.86 4.63
C LYS A 251 -13.12 18.54 4.28
N ILE A 252 -13.88 17.49 3.97
CA ILE A 252 -13.35 16.18 3.63
C ILE A 252 -13.55 15.93 2.14
N HIS A 253 -12.47 15.62 1.45
CA HIS A 253 -12.47 15.39 0.01
C HIS A 253 -11.83 14.05 -0.34
N ALA A 254 -12.20 13.51 -1.50
CA ALA A 254 -11.50 12.37 -2.06
C ALA A 254 -10.02 12.70 -2.26
N GLY A 255 -9.14 11.78 -1.87
CA GLY A 255 -7.69 11.91 -1.86
C GLY A 255 -7.09 12.49 -0.59
N ASP A 256 -7.89 12.90 0.40
CA ASP A 256 -7.37 13.25 1.72
C ASP A 256 -6.88 11.98 2.45
N GLU A 257 -5.75 12.08 3.13
CA GLU A 257 -5.15 10.98 3.90
C GLU A 257 -5.46 11.18 5.39
N VAL A 258 -5.91 10.11 6.07
CA VAL A 258 -6.26 10.14 7.48
C VAL A 258 -5.01 9.96 8.34
N ILE A 259 -4.61 11.03 9.05
CA ILE A 259 -3.40 11.04 9.87
C ILE A 259 -3.71 10.81 11.35
N GLN A 260 -4.73 11.47 11.88
CA GLN A 260 -5.17 11.27 13.27
C GLN A 260 -6.70 11.14 13.39
N VAL A 261 -7.13 10.35 14.37
CA VAL A 261 -8.52 10.25 14.83
C VAL A 261 -8.55 10.48 16.33
N ASN A 262 -9.32 11.45 16.79
CA ASN A 262 -9.45 11.81 18.21
C ASN A 262 -8.07 11.99 18.88
N ARG A 263 -7.16 12.70 18.21
CA ARG A 263 -5.76 12.97 18.62
C ARG A 263 -4.83 11.74 18.68
N GLN A 264 -5.30 10.56 18.29
CA GLN A 264 -4.47 9.38 18.09
C GLN A 264 -3.96 9.34 16.65
N THR A 265 -2.64 9.23 16.45
CA THR A 265 -2.07 8.98 15.13
C THR A 265 -2.39 7.55 14.69
N VAL A 266 -2.94 7.42 13.48
CA VAL A 266 -3.43 6.15 12.91
C VAL A 266 -2.67 5.73 11.64
N VAL A 267 -1.56 6.40 11.35
CA VAL A 267 -0.70 6.09 10.20
C VAL A 267 -0.09 4.69 10.38
N GLY A 268 -0.18 3.85 9.35
CA GLY A 268 0.26 2.45 9.38
C GLY A 268 -0.69 1.49 10.09
N TRP A 269 -1.83 1.96 10.61
CA TRP A 269 -2.78 1.08 11.28
C TRP A 269 -3.50 0.16 10.29
N GLN A 270 -4.01 -0.95 10.79
CA GLN A 270 -4.99 -1.73 10.04
C GLN A 270 -6.33 -0.98 9.94
N LEU A 271 -7.00 -1.13 8.80
CA LEU A 271 -8.31 -0.47 8.55
C LEU A 271 -9.34 -0.80 9.63
N LYS A 272 -9.34 -2.03 10.15
CA LYS A 272 -10.26 -2.45 11.21
C LYS A 272 -10.07 -1.64 12.50
N ASN A 273 -8.81 -1.31 12.84
CA ASN A 273 -8.44 -0.57 14.04
C ASN A 273 -8.74 0.92 13.87
N LEU A 274 -8.46 1.48 12.68
CA LEU A 274 -8.90 2.82 12.31
C LEU A 274 -10.42 2.96 12.44
N VAL A 275 -11.19 2.04 11.86
CA VAL A 275 -12.65 2.04 11.93
C VAL A 275 -13.15 1.86 13.36
N GLY A 276 -12.46 1.04 14.17
CA GLY A 276 -12.69 0.95 15.62
C GLY A 276 -12.55 2.30 16.30
N LYS A 277 -11.42 3.00 16.05
CA LYS A 277 -11.13 4.33 16.61
C LYS A 277 -12.18 5.37 16.22
N LEU A 278 -12.63 5.37 14.97
CA LEU A 278 -13.69 6.26 14.47
C LEU A 278 -15.05 6.03 15.15
N ARG A 279 -15.26 4.85 15.77
CA ARG A 279 -16.51 4.48 16.45
C ARG A 279 -16.47 4.67 17.97
N GLU A 280 -15.31 5.00 18.54
CA GLU A 280 -15.17 5.18 20.00
C GLU A 280 -16.00 6.36 20.53
N ASP A 281 -16.04 7.47 19.79
CA ASP A 281 -16.89 8.62 20.10
C ASP A 281 -17.95 8.79 19.00
N PRO A 282 -19.18 8.32 19.22
CA PRO A 282 -20.25 8.42 18.24
C PRO A 282 -20.85 9.83 18.15
N THR A 283 -20.48 10.75 19.04
CA THR A 283 -21.07 12.10 19.12
C THR A 283 -20.22 13.15 18.43
N CYS A 284 -18.89 12.99 18.50
CA CYS A 284 -17.92 13.89 17.91
C CYS A 284 -16.69 13.11 17.45
N VAL A 285 -16.29 13.29 16.19
CA VAL A 285 -15.04 12.73 15.67
C VAL A 285 -14.13 13.86 15.21
N ALA A 286 -12.98 14.00 15.85
CA ALA A 286 -11.93 14.92 15.41
C ALA A 286 -10.94 14.18 14.51
N LEU A 287 -10.78 14.65 13.29
CA LEU A 287 -9.88 14.10 12.29
C LEU A 287 -8.76 15.09 12.02
N LEU A 288 -7.53 14.60 11.91
CA LEU A 288 -6.46 15.33 11.26
C LEU A 288 -6.20 14.69 9.90
N LEU A 289 -6.39 15.46 8.84
CA LEU A 289 -6.25 15.00 7.47
C LEU A 289 -5.03 15.66 6.83
N LYS A 290 -4.20 14.88 6.15
CA LYS A 290 -3.21 15.42 5.21
C LYS A 290 -3.95 15.74 3.92
N LYS A 291 -4.08 17.03 3.67
CA LYS A 291 -4.77 17.59 2.52
C LYS A 291 -3.88 17.51 1.30
N ARG A 292 -4.54 17.34 0.16
CA ARG A 292 -3.87 17.49 -1.13
C ARG A 292 -3.47 18.95 -1.35
N PRO A 293 -2.32 19.21 -1.99
CA PRO A 293 -2.07 20.50 -2.64
C PRO A 293 -3.26 20.86 -3.53
N SER A 294 -3.93 21.97 -3.26
CA SER A 294 -5.14 22.35 -3.98
C SER A 294 -5.18 23.86 -4.19
N ASN A 295 -5.11 24.23 -5.47
CA ASN A 295 -5.78 25.40 -6.01
C ASN A 295 -7.18 25.56 -5.40
N THR A 296 -7.45 26.77 -4.94
CA THR A 296 -8.65 27.26 -4.27
C THR A 296 -9.96 26.70 -4.83
N CYS A 297 -10.85 26.28 -3.91
CA CYS A 297 -12.32 26.23 -4.04
C CYS A 297 -12.89 25.88 -5.42
N ASN A 298 -13.22 24.61 -5.66
CA ASN A 298 -14.40 24.15 -6.43
C ASN A 298 -14.45 22.60 -6.55
N PHE A 299 -14.04 21.87 -5.53
CA PHE A 299 -14.30 20.43 -5.52
C PHE A 299 -15.74 20.20 -5.08
N THR A 300 -16.58 19.79 -6.04
CA THR A 300 -17.84 19.14 -5.71
C THR A 300 -17.52 17.92 -4.83
N PRO A 301 -18.07 17.82 -3.61
CA PRO A 301 -17.95 16.59 -2.83
C PRO A 301 -18.41 15.47 -3.74
N ALA A 302 -17.57 14.47 -3.98
CA ALA A 302 -17.87 13.38 -4.91
C ALA A 302 -19.14 12.68 -4.40
N PRO A 303 -20.33 13.02 -4.94
CA PRO A 303 -21.55 12.47 -4.42
C PRO A 303 -21.59 11.07 -5.00
N LEU A 304 -21.34 10.07 -4.16
CA LEU A 304 -21.56 8.68 -4.56
C LEU A 304 -23.07 8.45 -4.60
N LYS A 305 -23.74 9.04 -5.59
CA LYS A 305 -25.10 8.67 -5.95
C LYS A 305 -25.04 7.25 -6.49
N ASN A 306 -25.74 6.36 -5.78
CA ASN A 306 -26.23 5.05 -6.25
C ASN A 306 -25.47 3.78 -5.84
N MET A 307 -24.62 3.79 -4.82
CA MET A 307 -24.22 2.53 -4.14
C MET A 307 -25.14 2.31 -2.94
N ARG A 308 -26.33 1.74 -3.19
CA ARG A 308 -27.26 1.29 -2.14
C ARG A 308 -26.68 0.03 -1.49
N TRP A 309 -25.69 0.21 -0.63
CA TRP A 309 -25.31 -0.82 0.33
C TRP A 309 -26.52 -1.12 1.21
N LYS A 310 -27.08 -2.32 1.07
CA LYS A 310 -28.07 -2.86 2.01
C LYS A 310 -27.31 -3.74 3.00
N PRO A 311 -27.41 -3.52 4.32
CA PRO A 311 -26.86 -4.46 5.29
C PRO A 311 -27.56 -5.83 5.12
N PRO A 312 -26.88 -6.97 5.36
CA PRO A 312 -27.55 -8.26 5.41
C PRO A 312 -28.52 -8.28 6.58
N VAL A 313 -29.82 -8.20 6.28
CA VAL A 313 -30.87 -8.44 7.29
C VAL A 313 -31.02 -9.95 7.42
N ALA A 314 -30.80 -10.48 8.62
CA ALA A 314 -31.08 -11.86 8.96
C ALA A 314 -32.55 -12.18 8.61
N GLN A 315 -32.78 -13.02 7.61
CA GLN A 315 -34.13 -13.41 7.20
C GLN A 315 -34.67 -14.45 8.18
N VAL A 316 -35.60 -14.02 9.03
CA VAL A 316 -36.54 -14.92 9.70
C VAL A 316 -37.54 -15.39 8.64
N THR A 317 -37.52 -16.68 8.34
CA THR A 317 -38.46 -17.37 7.46
C THR A 317 -39.89 -17.20 7.92
N LYS A 318 -40.75 -16.61 7.07
CA LYS A 318 -42.19 -16.90 7.08
C LYS A 318 -42.69 -17.12 5.65
N THR A 319 -43.43 -18.22 5.57
CA THR A 319 -44.13 -18.84 4.44
C THR A 319 -45.31 -17.99 3.95
N SER A 320 -45.54 -17.94 2.63
CA SER A 320 -46.83 -18.22 1.96
C SER A 320 -46.84 -17.75 0.49
N SER A 321 -47.69 -18.43 -0.27
CA SER A 321 -47.84 -18.65 -1.71
C SER A 321 -48.22 -17.45 -2.62
N PRO A 322 -48.08 -17.58 -3.96
CA PRO A 322 -48.44 -16.58 -4.98
C PRO A 322 -49.92 -16.74 -5.43
N PRO A 323 -50.56 -15.81 -6.19
CA PRO A 323 -50.39 -15.82 -7.65
C PRO A 323 -50.72 -14.53 -8.46
N ASN A 324 -50.38 -14.62 -9.75
CA ASN A 324 -51.13 -14.17 -10.95
C ASN A 324 -50.79 -12.87 -11.70
N ILE A 325 -50.71 -13.12 -13.02
CA ILE A 325 -50.30 -12.36 -14.19
C ILE A 325 -51.54 -11.70 -14.81
N THR A 326 -51.42 -10.50 -15.39
CA THR A 326 -51.77 -10.15 -16.80
C THR A 326 -51.58 -8.65 -17.09
N PRO A 327 -51.41 -8.26 -18.38
CA PRO A 327 -50.56 -7.13 -18.81
C PRO A 327 -51.32 -6.01 -19.55
N SER A 328 -50.54 -5.04 -20.10
CA SER A 328 -50.88 -3.98 -21.08
C SER A 328 -51.09 -2.59 -20.44
N THR A 329 -50.64 -1.45 -20.96
CA THR A 329 -50.15 -1.05 -22.30
C THR A 329 -49.53 0.35 -22.20
N ALA A 330 -48.66 0.70 -23.16
CA ALA A 330 -48.50 2.00 -23.81
C ALA A 330 -47.04 2.51 -23.86
N SER A 331 -46.53 2.47 -25.09
CA SER A 331 -45.26 2.95 -25.60
C SER A 331 -45.06 4.46 -25.46
N THR A 332 -43.80 4.87 -25.26
CA THR A 332 -43.18 5.93 -26.07
C THR A 332 -41.74 5.52 -26.39
N MET A 333 -41.42 5.54 -27.68
CA MET A 333 -40.11 5.20 -28.25
C MET A 333 -39.09 6.29 -27.90
N GLU A 334 -37.85 5.91 -27.60
CA GLU A 334 -36.69 6.70 -28.03
C GLU A 334 -35.41 5.84 -28.15
N MET A 335 -34.60 6.23 -29.13
CA MET A 335 -33.53 5.51 -29.83
C MET A 335 -32.56 4.64 -29.01
N SER A 336 -32.33 3.44 -29.55
CA SER A 336 -31.23 2.55 -29.22
C SER A 336 -29.88 3.07 -29.73
N VAL A 337 -28.92 3.24 -28.82
CA VAL A 337 -27.48 3.20 -29.15
C VAL A 337 -26.94 1.88 -28.63
N LYS A 338 -26.57 0.99 -29.56
CA LYS A 338 -25.93 -0.31 -29.29
C LYS A 338 -24.64 -0.07 -28.50
N LYS A 339 -24.57 -0.61 -27.29
CA LYS A 339 -23.33 -0.80 -26.53
C LYS A 339 -23.11 -2.30 -26.43
N GLU A 340 -22.12 -2.81 -27.16
CA GLU A 340 -21.65 -4.19 -27.06
C GLU A 340 -21.29 -4.49 -25.60
N LYS A 341 -21.90 -5.53 -25.03
CA LYS A 341 -21.44 -6.17 -23.80
C LYS A 341 -20.16 -6.94 -24.15
N PRO A 342 -19.07 -6.83 -23.36
CA PRO A 342 -18.00 -7.80 -23.46
C PRO A 342 -18.50 -9.15 -22.91
N ALA A 343 -18.23 -10.21 -23.65
CA ALA A 343 -18.50 -11.59 -23.29
C ALA A 343 -17.69 -11.97 -22.04
N ILE A 344 -18.38 -12.11 -20.92
CA ILE A 344 -17.92 -12.89 -19.76
C ILE A 344 -19.13 -13.67 -19.28
N ASP A 345 -19.67 -14.51 -20.16
CA ASP A 345 -20.54 -15.60 -19.72
C ASP A 345 -19.63 -16.77 -19.28
N ASP A 346 -19.85 -17.18 -18.04
CA ASP A 346 -19.58 -18.51 -17.49
C ASP A 346 -18.13 -18.99 -17.36
N LEU A 347 -17.36 -18.35 -16.47
CA LEU A 347 -16.32 -19.05 -15.71
C LEU A 347 -16.92 -19.60 -14.41
N TYR A 348 -17.47 -20.81 -14.49
CA TYR A 348 -17.82 -21.59 -13.31
C TYR A 348 -16.53 -22.09 -12.64
N ILE A 349 -16.21 -21.52 -11.49
CA ILE A 349 -15.12 -21.99 -10.62
C ILE A 349 -15.76 -22.93 -9.58
N PRO A 350 -15.45 -24.23 -9.58
CA PRO A 350 -16.00 -25.14 -8.58
C PRO A 350 -15.51 -24.76 -7.17
N PRO A 351 -16.33 -24.97 -6.13
CA PRO A 351 -15.91 -24.75 -4.76
C PRO A 351 -14.71 -25.65 -4.42
N PRO A 352 -13.79 -25.19 -3.55
CA PRO A 352 -12.65 -26.00 -3.13
C PRO A 352 -13.15 -27.28 -2.42
N PRO A 353 -12.43 -28.41 -2.57
CA PRO A 353 -12.82 -29.67 -1.95
C PRO A 353 -12.92 -29.55 -0.43
N ALA A 354 -13.89 -30.24 0.16
CA ALA A 354 -14.22 -30.16 1.59
C ALA A 354 -13.17 -30.81 2.53
N VAL A 355 -12.02 -31.23 2.00
CA VAL A 355 -10.98 -31.96 2.73
C VAL A 355 -9.65 -31.22 2.58
N PRO A 356 -8.89 -30.98 3.66
CA PRO A 356 -7.57 -30.33 3.58
C PRO A 356 -6.64 -31.08 2.63
N TYR A 357 -5.88 -30.35 1.81
CA TYR A 357 -4.86 -30.93 0.92
C TYR A 357 -3.83 -31.72 1.74
N THR A 358 -3.79 -33.04 1.53
CA THR A 358 -2.70 -33.90 2.01
C THR A 358 -1.58 -33.95 0.96
N PRO A 359 -0.30 -33.84 1.35
CA PRO A 359 0.81 -33.96 0.42
C PRO A 359 0.82 -35.34 -0.26
N ARG A 360 1.03 -35.33 -1.58
CA ARG A 360 1.17 -36.53 -2.41
C ARG A 360 2.48 -37.24 -2.03
N ASN A 361 2.42 -38.51 -1.62
CA ASN A 361 3.64 -39.32 -1.45
C ASN A 361 4.18 -39.76 -2.82
N ASP A 362 5.50 -39.95 -2.89
CA ASP A 362 6.34 -40.13 -4.10
C ASP A 362 6.12 -41.43 -4.91
N LYS A 363 4.96 -42.07 -4.77
CA LYS A 363 4.53 -43.18 -5.64
C LYS A 363 3.08 -42.93 -6.03
N GLY A 364 2.90 -42.43 -7.25
CA GLY A 364 1.60 -42.05 -7.79
C GLY A 364 0.69 -43.24 -8.05
N ASP A 365 -0.04 -43.68 -7.02
CA ASP A 365 -1.24 -44.49 -7.18
C ASP A 365 -2.38 -44.01 -6.28
N LEU A 366 -3.60 -44.06 -6.82
CA LEU A 366 -4.84 -43.61 -6.19
C LEU A 366 -5.54 -44.82 -5.54
N ASP A 367 -5.48 -44.96 -4.22
CA ASP A 367 -6.35 -45.89 -3.50
C ASP A 367 -7.53 -45.13 -2.87
N TYR A 368 -8.70 -45.31 -3.48
CA TYR A 368 -10.00 -45.05 -2.87
C TYR A 368 -10.54 -46.41 -2.40
N GLU A 369 -10.51 -46.68 -1.09
CA GLU A 369 -11.47 -47.60 -0.48
C GLU A 369 -11.68 -47.29 1.00
N GLU A 370 -12.89 -47.55 1.42
CA GLU A 370 -13.61 -47.01 2.56
C GLU A 370 -13.43 -47.86 3.85
N VAL A 371 -13.97 -47.35 4.96
CA VAL A 371 -14.55 -48.08 6.12
C VAL A 371 -13.93 -47.83 7.51
N ARG A 372 -14.69 -47.03 8.26
CA ARG A 372 -15.01 -47.03 9.71
C ARG A 372 -14.42 -48.16 10.60
N LYS A 373 -13.81 -47.79 11.74
CA LYS A 373 -14.30 -48.04 13.14
C LYS A 373 -13.27 -47.66 14.23
N GLN A 374 -13.78 -46.92 15.23
CA GLN A 374 -13.44 -46.76 16.66
C GLN A 374 -12.12 -47.34 17.25
N GLY A 375 -11.38 -46.52 18.03
CA GLY A 375 -10.48 -46.95 19.12
C GLY A 375 -9.29 -46.01 19.41
N PRO A 376 -8.85 -45.80 20.68
CA PRO A 376 -8.00 -44.66 21.07
C PRO A 376 -6.47 -44.92 21.08
N VAL A 377 -5.73 -43.85 20.73
CA VAL A 377 -4.36 -43.44 21.11
C VAL A 377 -3.21 -44.47 21.07
N ARG A 378 -2.23 -44.21 20.18
CA ARG A 378 -0.78 -44.40 20.45
C ARG A 378 0.08 -43.43 19.61
N PRO A 379 1.22 -42.95 20.12
CA PRO A 379 2.03 -41.89 19.50
C PRO A 379 2.95 -42.47 18.40
N VAL A 380 3.09 -41.75 17.28
CA VAL A 380 3.96 -42.11 16.14
C VAL A 380 4.87 -40.89 15.82
N PRO A 381 6.12 -41.11 15.37
CA PRO A 381 7.30 -40.34 15.76
C PRO A 381 7.59 -39.09 14.93
N LYS A 382 8.57 -38.32 15.44
CA LYS A 382 9.28 -37.21 14.78
C LYS A 382 9.67 -37.56 13.33
N GLY A 383 9.40 -36.63 12.41
CA GLY A 383 10.15 -36.48 11.16
C GLY A 383 9.30 -36.38 9.90
N SER A 384 9.19 -35.18 9.35
CA SER A 384 9.59 -34.94 7.96
C SER A 384 10.16 -33.52 7.89
N GLU A 385 11.44 -33.45 7.54
CA GLU A 385 12.20 -32.21 7.44
C GLU A 385 11.67 -31.37 6.28
N SER A 386 11.55 -30.07 6.51
CA SER A 386 11.23 -29.10 5.46
C SER A 386 12.33 -29.12 4.38
N PRO A 387 12.02 -28.79 3.11
CA PRO A 387 12.98 -28.75 1.99
C PRO A 387 14.16 -27.76 2.14
N ASN A 388 14.26 -27.06 3.28
CA ASN A 388 15.30 -26.10 3.59
C ASN A 388 16.46 -26.66 4.45
N SER A 389 16.46 -27.95 4.85
CA SER A 389 17.52 -28.49 5.72
C SER A 389 18.90 -28.54 5.07
N PHE A 390 19.00 -28.38 3.75
CA PHE A 390 20.26 -28.35 3.02
C PHE A 390 21.07 -27.06 3.23
N LEU A 391 20.41 -25.93 3.53
CA LEU A 391 21.07 -24.64 3.77
C LEU A 391 21.64 -24.51 5.20
N ASP A 392 21.09 -25.26 6.16
CA ASP A 392 21.54 -25.22 7.55
C ASP A 392 22.80 -26.09 7.80
N GLN A 393 23.07 -27.09 6.95
CA GLN A 393 24.27 -27.94 7.08
C GLN A 393 25.56 -27.26 6.57
N GLU A 394 25.48 -26.37 5.57
CA GLU A 394 26.67 -25.66 5.07
C GLU A 394 27.21 -24.63 6.07
N TYR A 395 26.37 -24.09 6.97
CA TYR A 395 26.81 -23.16 8.02
C TYR A 395 27.51 -23.84 9.22
N GLN A 396 27.34 -25.15 9.40
CA GLN A 396 27.96 -25.89 10.51
C GLN A 396 29.28 -26.57 10.12
N ILE A 397 29.57 -26.74 8.83
CA ILE A 397 30.84 -27.28 8.36
C ILE A 397 31.95 -26.20 8.30
N GLY A 398 31.59 -24.92 8.21
CA GLY A 398 32.53 -23.79 8.22
C GLY A 398 33.08 -23.36 9.60
N ARG A 399 32.77 -24.09 10.67
CA ARG A 399 33.26 -23.80 12.05
C ARG A 399 34.20 -24.85 12.64
N ALA A 400 34.62 -25.82 11.84
CA ALA A 400 35.65 -26.77 12.23
C ALA A 400 36.73 -26.85 11.14
N HIS A 401 37.51 -25.77 11.00
CA HIS A 401 38.93 -25.80 10.65
C HIS A 401 39.59 -24.47 10.99
#